data_AF-A0A9E5IQY5-F1
#
_entry.id   AF-A0A9E5IQY5-F1
#
_cell.length_a   1.000
_cell.length_b   1.000
_cell.length_c   1.000
_cell.angle_alpha   90.00
_cell.angle_beta   90.00
_cell.angle_gamma   90.00
#
_symmetry.space_group_name_H-M   'P 1'
#
loop_
_entity.id
_entity.type
_entity.pdbx_description
1 polymer ?
#
loop_
_entity_poly.entity_id
_entity_poly.type
_entity_poly.pdbx_seq_one_letter_code
_entity_poly.pdbx_strand_id
1 'polypeptide(L)'
;MSLARLLRSTLALSALLAALACPAAPVDEARAALGTGIEEVSAALRERPKQDDLIVQLDTLVEKHFAFTTTTRLAVGPAWRDFSPEQRTKIEHLFSKLVIRTYADRIAGDAAPNITYGAPTELKAGRVEVPTVIRIANNTYSIVYRLELDSGTSPARWRVYDVVAEGVSLIANYRGQFEPILRKSGAEGLLETLTAKVAEPSAR
;
A
#
# COMPACT_ATOMS: atom_id res chain seq x y z
N MET A 1 -3.50 34.02 -59.57
CA MET A 1 -4.36 32.91 -59.11
C MET A 1 -3.95 32.55 -57.68
N SER A 2 -4.94 32.41 -56.81
CA SER A 2 -4.92 32.67 -55.36
C SER A 2 -4.02 31.78 -54.49
N LEU A 3 -3.31 32.40 -53.53
CA LEU A 3 -2.57 31.81 -52.40
C LEU A 3 -3.46 31.14 -51.33
N ALA A 4 -4.76 30.97 -51.59
CA ALA A 4 -5.74 30.47 -50.61
C ALA A 4 -5.94 28.94 -50.55
N ARG A 5 -5.04 28.11 -51.12
CA ARG A 5 -5.25 26.65 -51.19
C ARG A 5 -4.36 25.76 -50.32
N LEU A 6 -3.42 26.31 -49.57
CA LEU A 6 -2.48 25.50 -48.76
C LEU A 6 -2.79 25.44 -47.25
N LEU A 7 -3.85 26.11 -46.77
CA LEU A 7 -4.17 26.17 -45.33
C LEU A 7 -5.31 25.26 -44.86
N ARG A 8 -5.84 24.37 -45.70
CA ARG A 8 -6.98 23.50 -45.33
C ARG A 8 -6.62 22.03 -45.07
N SER A 9 -5.38 21.62 -45.27
CA SER A 9 -5.00 20.19 -45.21
C SER A 9 -4.29 19.79 -43.91
N THR A 10 -3.95 20.72 -43.02
CA THR A 10 -3.22 20.41 -41.77
C THR A 10 -4.12 20.27 -40.53
N LEU A 11 -5.40 20.66 -40.59
CA LEU A 11 -6.32 20.50 -39.46
C LEU A 11 -6.98 19.10 -39.37
N ALA A 12 -6.93 18.29 -40.41
CA ALA A 12 -7.58 16.97 -40.42
C ALA A 12 -6.70 15.85 -39.82
N LEU A 13 -5.38 16.05 -39.71
CA LEU A 13 -4.46 15.01 -39.22
C LEU A 13 -4.23 15.05 -37.71
N SER A 14 -4.48 16.20 -37.06
CA SER A 14 -4.35 16.37 -35.61
C SER A 14 -5.54 15.81 -34.81
N ALA A 15 -6.69 15.57 -35.45
CA ALA A 15 -7.87 14.98 -34.80
C ALA A 15 -7.83 13.44 -34.75
N LEU A 16 -6.97 12.78 -35.53
CA LEU A 16 -6.91 11.31 -35.58
C LEU A 16 -5.90 10.70 -34.58
N LEU A 17 -5.00 11.50 -34.00
CA LEU A 17 -4.06 11.03 -32.96
C LEU A 17 -4.62 11.02 -31.54
N ALA A 18 -5.82 11.56 -31.30
CA ALA A 18 -6.44 11.57 -29.97
C ALA A 18 -7.21 10.28 -29.62
N ALA A 19 -7.20 9.27 -30.50
CA ALA A 19 -8.13 8.14 -30.46
C ALA A 19 -7.60 6.81 -29.89
N LEU A 20 -6.47 6.76 -29.16
CA LEU A 20 -5.91 5.49 -28.66
C LEU A 20 -5.50 5.45 -27.18
N ALA A 21 -5.71 6.51 -26.39
CA ALA A 21 -5.62 6.36 -24.94
C ALA A 21 -6.95 5.81 -24.41
N CYS A 22 -7.20 4.51 -24.61
CA CYS A 22 -8.22 3.84 -23.81
C CYS A 22 -7.75 3.94 -22.35
N PRO A 23 -8.54 4.53 -21.43
CA PRO A 23 -8.16 4.56 -20.03
C PRO A 23 -7.90 3.12 -19.59
N ALA A 24 -6.75 2.88 -18.97
CA ALA A 24 -6.39 1.55 -18.50
C ALA A 24 -7.50 1.04 -17.57
N ALA A 25 -7.82 -0.26 -17.67
CA ALA A 25 -8.82 -0.83 -16.78
C ALA A 25 -8.39 -0.60 -15.31
N PRO A 26 -9.31 -0.32 -14.38
CA PRO A 26 -9.00 -0.11 -12.97
C PRO A 26 -8.06 -1.18 -12.36
N VAL A 27 -8.20 -2.43 -12.82
CA VAL A 27 -7.35 -3.56 -12.42
C VAL A 27 -5.90 -3.45 -12.91
N ASP A 28 -5.66 -2.89 -14.10
CA ASP A 28 -4.32 -2.67 -14.64
C ASP A 28 -3.65 -1.48 -13.96
N GLU A 29 -4.40 -0.41 -13.68
CA GLU A 29 -3.90 0.73 -12.92
C GLU A 29 -3.47 0.32 -11.50
N ALA A 30 -4.30 -0.48 -10.81
CA ALA A 30 -3.98 -0.99 -9.49
C ALA A 30 -2.71 -1.86 -9.50
N ARG A 31 -2.56 -2.75 -10.50
CA ARG A 31 -1.36 -3.57 -10.67
C ARG A 31 -0.12 -2.72 -10.96
N ALA A 32 -0.25 -1.70 -11.82
CA ALA A 32 0.84 -0.79 -12.13
C ALA A 32 1.28 0.01 -10.89
N ALA A 33 0.33 0.53 -10.13
CA ALA A 33 0.60 1.26 -8.89
C ALA A 33 1.30 0.37 -7.84
N LEU A 34 0.86 -0.89 -7.68
CA LEU A 34 1.55 -1.86 -6.84
C LEU A 34 3.00 -2.07 -7.29
N GLY A 35 3.22 -2.26 -8.60
CA GLY A 35 4.55 -2.43 -9.18
C GLY A 35 5.46 -1.24 -8.91
N THR A 36 4.96 -0.01 -9.08
CA THR A 36 5.70 1.21 -8.74
C THR A 36 6.06 1.27 -7.26
N GLY A 37 5.12 0.97 -6.36
CA GLY A 37 5.39 0.97 -4.92
C GLY A 37 6.45 -0.05 -4.51
N ILE A 38 6.39 -1.26 -5.05
CA ILE A 38 7.38 -2.30 -4.81
C ILE A 38 8.77 -1.89 -5.32
N GLU A 39 8.88 -1.28 -6.50
CA GLU A 39 10.17 -0.82 -7.04
C GLU A 39 10.75 0.32 -6.19
N GLU A 40 9.93 1.30 -5.78
CA GLU A 40 10.39 2.41 -4.93
C GLU A 40 10.91 1.92 -3.56
N VAL A 41 10.20 0.99 -2.92
CA VAL A 41 10.66 0.34 -1.68
C VAL A 41 11.95 -0.47 -1.91
N SER A 42 12.01 -1.23 -3.00
CA SER A 42 13.21 -2.02 -3.35
C SER A 42 14.41 -1.13 -3.64
N ALA A 43 14.21 0.03 -4.26
CA ALA A 43 15.25 1.01 -4.51
C ALA A 43 15.80 1.60 -3.21
N ALA A 44 14.93 2.03 -2.28
CA ALA A 44 15.35 2.56 -0.98
C ALA A 44 16.17 1.54 -0.17
N LEU A 45 15.80 0.26 -0.22
CA LEU A 45 16.51 -0.80 0.49
C LEU A 45 17.89 -1.11 -0.11
N ARG A 46 18.06 -0.97 -1.43
CA ARG A 46 19.36 -1.18 -2.09
C ARG A 46 20.44 -0.18 -1.65
N GLU A 47 20.05 1.00 -1.19
CA GLU A 47 20.98 2.03 -0.70
C GLU A 47 21.66 1.63 0.63
N ARG A 48 21.18 0.55 1.28
CA ARG A 48 21.64 0.07 2.60
C ARG A 48 21.82 1.22 3.62
N PRO A 49 20.79 2.06 3.81
CA PRO A 49 20.87 3.13 4.81
C PRO A 49 21.05 2.56 6.22
N LYS A 50 21.52 3.37 7.16
CA LYS A 50 21.47 3.00 8.58
C LYS A 50 20.01 2.71 8.96
N GLN A 51 19.80 1.84 9.96
CA GLN A 51 18.46 1.36 10.31
C GLN A 51 17.46 2.50 10.60
N ASP A 52 17.88 3.55 11.30
CA ASP A 52 17.02 4.70 11.59
C ASP A 52 16.66 5.49 10.32
N ASP A 53 17.63 5.69 9.42
CA ASP A 53 17.41 6.34 8.13
C ASP A 53 16.48 5.50 7.24
N LEU A 54 16.63 4.16 7.28
CA LEU A 54 15.76 3.23 6.57
C LEU A 54 14.31 3.34 7.06
N ILE A 55 14.10 3.38 8.38
CA ILE A 55 12.76 3.47 8.95
C ILE A 55 12.07 4.77 8.50
N VAL A 56 12.78 5.90 8.49
CA VAL A 56 12.23 7.19 8.04
C VAL A 56 11.87 7.16 6.54
N GLN A 57 12.74 6.58 5.71
CA GLN A 57 12.45 6.41 4.28
C GLN A 57 11.24 5.49 4.05
N LEU A 58 11.18 4.36 4.76
CA LEU A 58 10.08 3.42 4.67
C LEU A 58 8.76 4.03 5.16
N ASP A 59 8.77 4.86 6.20
CA ASP A 59 7.58 5.57 6.69
C ASP A 59 6.95 6.42 5.57
N THR A 60 7.78 7.18 4.85
CA THR A 60 7.33 8.03 3.73
C THR A 60 6.76 7.21 2.57
N LEU A 61 7.44 6.12 2.20
CA LEU A 61 6.99 5.24 1.12
C LEU A 61 5.71 4.50 1.49
N VAL A 62 5.60 4.09 2.75
CA VAL A 62 4.42 3.44 3.27
C VAL A 62 3.23 4.40 3.27
N GLU A 63 3.38 5.64 3.74
CA GLU A 63 2.31 6.65 3.66
C GLU A 63 1.84 6.90 2.22
N LYS A 64 2.77 6.88 1.27
CA LYS A 64 2.49 7.08 -0.16
C LYS A 64 1.70 5.90 -0.76
N HIS A 65 2.10 4.67 -0.47
CA HIS A 65 1.60 3.46 -1.16
C HIS A 65 0.58 2.65 -0.37
N PHE A 66 0.43 2.89 0.94
CA PHE A 66 -0.53 2.20 1.80
C PHE A 66 -1.65 3.13 2.28
N ALA A 67 -2.84 2.56 2.43
CA ALA A 67 -4.01 3.21 3.01
C ALA A 67 -4.14 2.84 4.49
N PHE A 68 -3.18 3.28 5.32
CA PHE A 68 -3.11 2.90 6.74
C PHE A 68 -4.34 3.30 7.55
N THR A 69 -5.04 4.37 7.18
CA THR A 69 -6.33 4.72 7.79
C THR A 69 -7.35 3.59 7.61
N THR A 70 -7.44 3.01 6.40
CA THR A 70 -8.33 1.87 6.13
C THR A 70 -7.82 0.61 6.81
N THR A 71 -6.52 0.33 6.74
CA THR A 71 -5.89 -0.83 7.41
C THR A 71 -6.22 -0.82 8.90
N THR A 72 -5.98 0.31 9.57
CA THR A 72 -6.20 0.49 11.01
C THR A 72 -7.68 0.39 11.36
N ARG A 73 -8.55 1.10 10.63
CA ARG A 73 -10.01 1.04 10.85
C ARG A 73 -10.53 -0.39 10.73
N LEU A 74 -10.06 -1.15 9.74
CA LEU A 74 -10.47 -2.53 9.57
C LEU A 74 -9.89 -3.41 10.68
N ALA A 75 -8.62 -3.26 11.06
CA ALA A 75 -8.03 -4.02 12.16
C ALA A 75 -8.76 -3.77 13.50
N VAL A 76 -9.12 -2.52 13.81
CA VAL A 76 -9.88 -2.15 15.01
C VAL A 76 -11.33 -2.64 14.97
N GLY A 77 -11.95 -2.62 13.79
CA GLY A 77 -13.34 -3.06 13.62
C GLY A 77 -14.36 -2.03 14.14
N PRO A 78 -15.55 -2.47 14.62
CA PRO A 78 -16.67 -1.58 14.95
C PRO A 78 -16.33 -0.47 15.96
N ALA A 79 -15.47 -0.75 16.93
CA ALA A 79 -15.06 0.18 17.98
C ALA A 79 -14.39 1.46 17.43
N TRP A 80 -13.87 1.43 16.20
CA TRP A 80 -13.27 2.60 15.56
C TRP A 80 -14.19 3.82 15.52
N ARG A 81 -15.51 3.59 15.45
CA ARG A 81 -16.53 4.66 15.41
C ARG A 81 -16.55 5.51 16.68
N ASP A 82 -16.18 4.92 17.81
CA ASP A 82 -16.25 5.56 19.13
C ASP A 82 -14.95 6.30 19.49
N PHE A 83 -13.90 6.16 18.67
CA PHE A 83 -12.62 6.80 18.92
C PHE A 83 -12.64 8.28 18.55
N SER A 84 -12.00 9.12 19.37
CA SER A 84 -11.77 10.53 19.04
C SER A 84 -10.85 10.67 17.82
N PRO A 85 -10.90 11.80 17.09
CA PRO A 85 -9.97 12.07 16.00
C PRO A 85 -8.49 11.89 16.42
N GLU A 86 -8.13 12.36 17.62
CA GLU A 86 -6.77 12.26 18.15
C GLU A 86 -6.37 10.82 18.43
N GLN A 87 -7.29 10.00 18.97
CA GLN A 87 -7.05 8.57 19.18
C GLN A 87 -6.85 7.85 17.85
N ARG A 88 -7.68 8.13 16.85
CA ARG A 88 -7.56 7.53 15.50
C ARG A 88 -6.20 7.82 14.89
N THR A 89 -5.78 9.08 14.87
CA THR A 89 -4.48 9.50 14.32
C THR A 89 -3.31 8.83 15.06
N LYS A 90 -3.34 8.80 16.40
CA LYS A 90 -2.27 8.17 17.19
C LYS A 90 -2.19 6.67 16.99
N ILE A 91 -3.33 5.96 16.97
CA ILE A 91 -3.38 4.51 16.75
C ILE A 91 -2.90 4.17 15.35
N GLU A 92 -3.33 4.92 14.34
CA GLU A 92 -2.88 4.74 12.96
C GLU A 92 -1.36 4.88 12.84
N HIS A 93 -0.80 5.95 13.41
CA HIS A 93 0.63 6.20 13.40
C HIS A 93 1.43 5.08 14.09
N LEU A 94 1.02 4.70 15.29
CA LEU A 94 1.70 3.64 16.04
C LEU A 94 1.57 2.28 15.36
N PHE A 95 0.41 1.99 14.76
CA PHE A 95 0.20 0.74 14.04
C PHE A 95 1.04 0.68 12.76
N SER A 96 1.15 1.78 12.01
CA SER A 96 2.07 1.89 10.87
C SER A 96 3.51 1.59 11.29
N LYS A 97 4.00 2.26 12.34
CA LYS A 97 5.34 2.02 12.88
C LYS A 97 5.58 0.58 13.31
N LEU A 98 4.60 -0.02 13.99
CA LEU A 98 4.68 -1.43 14.40
C LEU A 98 4.82 -2.35 13.18
N VAL A 99 4.00 -2.15 12.15
CA VAL A 99 4.06 -2.96 10.93
C VAL A 99 5.40 -2.76 10.22
N ILE A 100 5.84 -1.51 10.01
CA ILE A 100 7.14 -1.22 9.38
C ILE A 100 8.26 -1.93 10.12
N ARG A 101 8.35 -1.79 11.45
CA ARG A 101 9.41 -2.42 12.25
C ARG A 101 9.35 -3.95 12.22
N THR A 102 8.16 -4.53 12.20
CA THR A 102 7.96 -5.99 12.18
C THR A 102 8.43 -6.62 10.87
N TYR A 103 8.42 -5.87 9.77
CA TYR A 103 8.71 -6.41 8.44
C TYR A 103 9.94 -5.81 7.76
N ALA A 104 10.44 -4.64 8.17
CA ALA A 104 11.59 -3.97 7.55
C ALA A 104 12.81 -4.90 7.43
N ASP A 105 13.13 -5.64 8.51
CA ASP A 105 14.27 -6.56 8.53
C ASP A 105 14.12 -7.72 7.53
N ARG A 106 12.88 -8.14 7.23
CA ARG A 106 12.62 -9.19 6.23
C ARG A 106 12.77 -8.70 4.80
N ILE A 107 12.64 -7.39 4.57
CA ILE A 107 12.74 -6.79 3.24
C ILE A 107 14.18 -6.31 2.98
N ALA A 108 14.98 -6.03 4.02
CA ALA A 108 16.37 -5.56 3.93
C ALA A 108 17.43 -6.64 3.54
N GLY A 109 17.02 -7.71 2.86
CA GLY A 109 17.92 -8.80 2.47
C GLY A 109 18.88 -8.46 1.33
N ASP A 110 20.02 -9.15 1.27
CA ASP A 110 21.07 -8.93 0.25
C ASP A 110 20.66 -9.35 -1.17
N ALA A 111 19.66 -10.25 -1.31
CA ALA A 111 19.27 -10.84 -2.58
C ALA A 111 18.08 -10.09 -3.20
N ALA A 112 18.23 -9.65 -4.45
CA ALA A 112 17.15 -9.03 -5.20
C ALA A 112 15.99 -10.02 -5.42
N PRO A 113 14.74 -9.66 -5.07
CA PRO A 113 13.58 -10.51 -5.31
C PRO A 113 13.27 -10.64 -6.81
N ASN A 114 12.92 -11.84 -7.24
CA ASN A 114 12.18 -12.03 -8.49
C ASN A 114 10.68 -12.00 -8.18
N ILE A 115 9.98 -11.02 -8.74
CA ILE A 115 8.56 -10.77 -8.45
C ILE A 115 7.74 -11.08 -9.69
N THR A 116 6.74 -11.93 -9.54
CA THR A 116 5.77 -12.26 -10.59
C THR A 116 4.38 -11.86 -10.14
N TYR A 117 3.72 -10.99 -10.91
CA TYR A 117 2.33 -10.60 -10.67
C TYR A 117 1.38 -11.55 -11.41
N GLY A 118 0.37 -12.04 -10.70
CA GLY A 118 -0.77 -12.75 -11.27
C GLY A 118 -1.79 -11.82 -11.93
N ALA A 119 -2.89 -12.40 -12.39
CA ALA A 119 -4.00 -11.64 -12.95
C ALA A 119 -4.71 -10.83 -11.84
N PRO A 120 -4.79 -9.50 -11.95
CA PRO A 120 -5.51 -8.69 -10.98
C PRO A 120 -7.02 -8.94 -11.11
N THR A 121 -7.71 -8.97 -9.97
CA THR A 121 -9.16 -9.20 -9.92
C THR A 121 -9.85 -8.08 -9.16
N GLU A 122 -10.91 -7.51 -9.73
CA GLU A 122 -11.73 -6.53 -9.01
C GLU A 122 -12.62 -7.25 -7.98
N LEU A 123 -12.49 -6.87 -6.72
CA LEU A 123 -13.32 -7.39 -5.63
C LEU A 123 -14.67 -6.66 -5.57
N LYS A 124 -14.63 -5.36 -5.85
CA LYS A 124 -15.76 -4.44 -6.01
C LYS A 124 -15.22 -3.11 -6.57
N ALA A 125 -16.12 -2.23 -6.98
CA ALA A 125 -15.76 -0.88 -7.44
C ALA A 125 -14.73 -0.21 -6.51
N GLY A 126 -13.58 0.15 -7.10
CA GLY A 126 -12.47 0.81 -6.39
C GLY A 126 -11.68 -0.11 -5.45
N ARG A 127 -11.83 -1.44 -5.52
CA ARG A 127 -11.00 -2.40 -4.78
C ARG A 127 -10.56 -3.56 -5.65
N VAL A 128 -9.26 -3.78 -5.70
CA VAL A 128 -8.61 -4.79 -6.53
C VAL A 128 -7.73 -5.66 -5.66
N GLU A 129 -7.62 -6.93 -6.02
CA GLU A 129 -6.66 -7.86 -5.46
C GLU A 129 -5.64 -8.27 -6.53
N VAL A 130 -4.37 -8.28 -6.16
CA VAL A 130 -3.25 -8.64 -7.04
C VAL A 130 -2.46 -9.77 -6.39
N PRO A 131 -2.60 -11.02 -6.87
CA PRO A 131 -1.72 -12.11 -6.47
C PRO A 131 -0.29 -11.83 -6.94
N THR A 132 0.68 -12.13 -6.10
CA THR A 132 2.10 -11.87 -6.33
C THR A 132 2.92 -13.02 -5.76
N VAL A 133 3.85 -13.54 -6.56
CA VAL A 133 4.85 -14.52 -6.10
C VAL A 133 6.19 -13.82 -6.00
N ILE A 134 6.78 -13.83 -4.81
CA ILE A 134 8.11 -13.27 -4.55
C ILE A 134 9.08 -14.42 -4.33
N ARG A 135 10.14 -14.49 -5.14
CA ARG A 135 11.23 -15.46 -4.96
C ARG A 135 12.49 -14.72 -4.54
N ILE A 136 13.03 -15.05 -3.37
CA ILE A 136 14.26 -14.47 -2.82
C ILE A 136 15.15 -15.61 -2.34
N ALA A 137 16.38 -15.67 -2.86
CA ALA A 137 17.30 -16.79 -2.64
C ALA A 137 16.60 -18.14 -2.91
N ASN A 138 16.47 -19.00 -1.89
CA ASN A 138 15.81 -20.31 -1.99
C ASN A 138 14.36 -20.30 -1.50
N ASN A 139 13.82 -19.15 -1.10
CA ASN A 139 12.48 -19.02 -0.55
C ASN A 139 11.51 -18.48 -1.61
N THR A 140 10.30 -19.00 -1.61
CA THR A 140 9.18 -18.50 -2.42
C THR A 140 8.05 -18.12 -1.48
N TYR A 141 7.53 -16.90 -1.65
CA TYR A 141 6.42 -16.36 -0.88
C TYR A 141 5.24 -16.07 -1.78
N SER A 142 4.06 -16.54 -1.39
CA SER A 142 2.78 -16.22 -2.00
C SER A 142 2.13 -15.07 -1.24
N ILE A 143 2.05 -13.91 -1.89
CA ILE A 143 1.48 -12.70 -1.32
C ILE A 143 0.35 -12.21 -2.19
N VAL A 144 -0.75 -11.84 -1.56
CA VAL A 144 -1.90 -11.25 -2.21
C VAL A 144 -2.05 -9.84 -1.66
N TYR A 145 -1.88 -8.84 -2.54
CA TYR A 145 -2.04 -7.43 -2.19
C TYR A 145 -3.46 -6.99 -2.50
N ARG A 146 -4.14 -6.40 -1.51
CA ARG A 146 -5.45 -5.78 -1.73
C ARG A 146 -5.29 -4.27 -1.76
N LEU A 147 -5.70 -3.68 -2.87
CA LEU A 147 -5.62 -2.25 -3.12
C LEU A 147 -7.00 -1.62 -3.11
N GLU A 148 -7.07 -0.37 -2.67
CA GLU A 148 -8.23 0.49 -2.83
C GLU A 148 -7.85 1.77 -3.57
N LEU A 149 -8.79 2.27 -4.37
CA LEU A 149 -8.68 3.56 -5.02
C LEU A 149 -9.07 4.64 -4.02
N ASP A 150 -8.08 5.36 -3.52
CA ASP A 150 -8.30 6.51 -2.66
C ASP A 150 -8.65 7.74 -3.49
N SER A 151 -9.94 8.06 -3.53
CA SER A 151 -10.48 9.26 -4.19
C SER A 151 -10.36 10.52 -3.33
N GLY A 152 -9.89 10.42 -2.08
CA GLY A 152 -9.62 11.56 -1.20
C GLY A 152 -8.38 12.36 -1.62
N THR A 153 -7.57 11.84 -2.54
CA THR A 153 -6.45 12.56 -3.15
C THR A 153 -6.77 13.06 -4.55
N SER A 154 -6.08 14.12 -4.96
CA SER A 154 -6.13 14.64 -6.32
C SER A 154 -4.72 14.62 -6.93
N PRO A 155 -4.45 13.77 -7.93
CA PRO A 155 -5.36 12.75 -8.50
C PRO A 155 -5.66 11.61 -7.51
N ALA A 156 -6.71 10.83 -7.79
CA ALA A 156 -7.01 9.61 -7.04
C ALA A 156 -5.85 8.62 -7.15
N ARG A 157 -5.58 7.84 -6.09
CA ARG A 157 -4.43 6.93 -6.03
C ARG A 157 -4.81 5.55 -5.55
N TRP A 158 -4.33 4.52 -6.23
CA TRP A 158 -4.38 3.15 -5.74
C TRP A 158 -3.39 2.96 -4.60
N ARG A 159 -3.86 2.42 -3.48
CA ARG A 159 -3.03 2.14 -2.30
C ARG A 159 -3.36 0.79 -1.69
N VAL A 160 -2.34 0.11 -1.17
CA VAL A 160 -2.49 -1.17 -0.48
C VAL A 160 -3.16 -0.95 0.88
N TYR A 161 -4.28 -1.63 1.13
CA TYR A 161 -4.94 -1.61 2.44
C TYR A 161 -4.84 -2.94 3.19
N ASP A 162 -4.53 -4.04 2.51
CA ASP A 162 -4.27 -5.33 3.15
C ASP A 162 -3.19 -6.10 2.39
N VAL A 163 -2.46 -6.91 3.14
CA VAL A 163 -1.47 -7.85 2.61
C VAL A 163 -1.81 -9.22 3.18
N VAL A 164 -2.07 -10.18 2.31
CA VAL A 164 -2.33 -11.57 2.68
C VAL A 164 -1.10 -12.38 2.30
N ALA A 165 -0.25 -12.70 3.27
CA ALA A 165 0.96 -13.48 3.06
C ALA A 165 0.73 -14.90 3.55
N GLU A 166 1.00 -15.90 2.71
CA GLU A 166 0.81 -17.33 3.05
C GLU A 166 -0.59 -17.63 3.61
N GLY A 167 -1.62 -16.98 3.04
CA GLY A 167 -3.01 -17.12 3.46
C GLY A 167 -3.41 -16.31 4.71
N VAL A 168 -2.48 -15.60 5.35
CA VAL A 168 -2.74 -14.81 6.56
C VAL A 168 -2.82 -13.32 6.23
N SER A 169 -4.01 -12.74 6.39
CA SER A 169 -4.24 -11.29 6.23
C SER A 169 -3.63 -10.51 7.39
N LEU A 170 -2.89 -9.44 7.07
CA LEU A 170 -2.37 -8.48 8.04
C LEU A 170 -3.51 -7.91 8.90
N ILE A 171 -4.59 -7.45 8.26
CA ILE A 171 -5.77 -6.94 8.96
C ILE A 171 -6.38 -7.98 9.88
N ALA A 172 -6.61 -9.21 9.39
CA ALA A 172 -7.27 -10.25 10.18
C ALA A 172 -6.42 -10.66 11.39
N ASN A 173 -5.11 -10.78 11.19
CA ASN A 173 -4.16 -11.10 12.25
C ASN A 173 -4.20 -10.05 13.38
N TYR A 174 -4.09 -8.76 13.02
CA TYR A 174 -4.10 -7.70 14.03
C TYR A 174 -5.48 -7.48 14.64
N ARG A 175 -6.58 -7.71 13.90
CA ARG A 175 -7.93 -7.71 14.48
C ARG A 175 -8.05 -8.72 15.62
N GLY A 176 -7.60 -9.96 15.41
CA GLY A 176 -7.61 -10.99 16.45
C GLY A 176 -6.82 -10.61 17.71
N GLN A 177 -5.79 -9.77 17.55
CA GLN A 177 -4.99 -9.24 18.67
C GLN A 177 -5.64 -8.02 19.34
N PHE A 178 -6.28 -7.14 18.56
CA PHE A 178 -6.88 -5.90 19.06
C PHE A 178 -8.21 -6.15 19.76
N GLU A 179 -9.06 -7.05 19.25
CA GLU A 179 -10.37 -7.36 19.84
C GLU A 179 -10.37 -7.59 21.35
N PRO A 180 -9.51 -8.46 21.92
CA PRO A 180 -9.48 -8.67 23.38
C PRO A 180 -9.03 -7.42 24.15
N ILE A 181 -8.11 -6.63 23.61
CA ILE A 181 -7.63 -5.37 24.21
C ILE A 181 -8.76 -4.35 24.23
N LEU A 182 -9.43 -4.17 23.10
CA LEU A 182 -10.54 -3.24 22.93
C LEU A 182 -11.70 -3.58 23.85
N ARG A 183 -12.04 -4.86 24.01
CA ARG A 183 -13.08 -5.32 24.93
C ARG A 183 -12.74 -5.03 26.40
N LYS A 184 -11.46 -5.08 26.77
CA LYS A 184 -11.01 -4.91 28.16
C LYS A 184 -10.80 -3.44 28.53
N SER A 185 -10.22 -2.68 27.62
CA SER A 185 -9.60 -1.38 27.93
C SER A 185 -9.81 -0.32 26.85
N GLY A 186 -10.64 -0.59 25.85
CA GLY A 186 -11.01 0.37 24.81
C GLY A 186 -9.82 0.93 24.03
N ALA A 187 -9.99 2.15 23.52
CA ALA A 187 -8.98 2.86 22.73
C ALA A 187 -7.69 3.12 23.52
N GLU A 188 -7.82 3.43 24.81
CA GLU A 188 -6.69 3.73 25.70
C GLU A 188 -5.78 2.52 25.88
N GLY A 189 -6.35 1.34 26.13
CA GLY A 189 -5.57 0.11 26.23
C GLY A 189 -4.89 -0.28 24.91
N LEU A 190 -5.54 -0.01 23.77
CA LEU A 190 -4.90 -0.24 22.46
C LEU A 190 -3.75 0.72 22.23
N LEU A 191 -3.90 2.00 22.57
CA LEU A 191 -2.84 3.01 22.51
C LEU A 191 -1.64 2.62 23.37
N GLU A 192 -1.89 2.21 24.62
CA GLU A 192 -0.83 1.76 25.54
C GLU A 192 -0.10 0.54 24.96
N THR A 193 -0.84 -0.45 24.48
CA THR A 193 -0.26 -1.67 23.90
C THR A 193 0.61 -1.36 22.67
N LEU A 194 0.10 -0.53 21.75
CA LEU A 194 0.86 -0.16 20.56
C LEU A 194 2.10 0.67 20.90
N THR A 195 1.99 1.57 21.88
CA THR A 195 3.13 2.36 22.36
C THR A 195 4.23 1.46 22.93
N ALA A 196 3.87 0.48 23.76
CA ALA A 196 4.81 -0.49 24.30
C ALA A 196 5.48 -1.30 23.19
N LYS A 197 4.71 -1.85 22.23
CA LYS A 197 5.24 -2.64 21.12
C LYS A 197 6.17 -1.86 20.19
N VAL A 198 5.91 -0.57 19.99
CA VAL A 198 6.80 0.30 19.21
C VAL A 198 8.06 0.67 20.02
N ALA A 199 8.03 0.64 21.34
CA ALA A 199 9.23 0.88 22.17
C ALA A 199 10.13 -0.37 22.28
N GLU A 200 9.57 -1.57 22.16
CA GLU A 200 10.33 -2.83 22.18
C GLU A 200 11.36 -2.89 21.04
N PRO A 201 12.64 -3.23 21.31
CA PRO A 201 13.62 -3.48 20.26
C PRO A 201 13.11 -4.59 19.33
N SER A 202 13.26 -4.41 18.00
CA SER A 202 12.90 -5.46 17.04
C SER A 202 13.61 -6.76 17.42
N ALA A 203 12.84 -7.85 17.55
CA ALA A 203 13.41 -9.18 17.77
C ALA A 203 14.26 -9.53 16.53
N ARG A 204 15.57 -9.68 16.75
CA ARG A 204 16.54 -10.09 15.71
C ARG A 204 16.30 -11.54 15.28
#